data_AF-A0A829Z7W8-F1
#
_entry.id   AF-A0A829Z7W8-F1
#
_cell.length_a   1.000
_cell.length_b   1.000
_cell.length_c   1.000
_cell.angle_alpha   90.00
_cell.angle_beta   90.00
_cell.angle_gamma   90.00
#
_symmetry.space_group_name_H-M   'P 1'
#
loop_
_entity.id
_entity.type
_entity.pdbx_description
1 polymer ?
#
loop_
_entity_poly.entity_id
_entity_poly.type
_entity_poly.pdbx_seq_one_letter_code
_entity_poly.pdbx_strand_id
1 'polypeptide(L)'
;MFSILFSLLTNGFFLSYIKSKSFEIPLTAKEEEKYLELFFNGDKEARNILIERNLRLVAHIAKKYENNKDLQEDLISIGTIGLIKAVDSYKQNHKTKLATYASRCIENEILMHLRTNKKTNLDVSLNETIGIDKDGSEIVLGDIIADQQEEFIDIVDKKDTLDKFTTYFKILEPREKETLIMRYGLNNTKKYTQKEIAKKLNISRSYVSRLEKRALIKLLKEHMKEKP
;
A
#
# COMPACT_ATOMS: atom_id res chain seq x y z
N MET A 1 -2.33 17.33 -22.37
CA MET A 1 -1.13 16.61 -22.86
C MET A 1 0.06 17.57 -22.97
N PHE A 2 -0.09 18.74 -23.59
CA PHE A 2 0.97 19.79 -23.62
C PHE A 2 1.35 20.38 -22.24
N SER A 3 0.40 20.51 -21.30
CA SER A 3 0.67 21.03 -19.95
C SER A 3 1.59 20.13 -19.11
N ILE A 4 1.44 18.81 -19.27
CA ILE A 4 2.24 17.80 -18.55
C ILE A 4 3.65 17.74 -19.13
N LEU A 5 3.76 17.84 -20.47
CA LEU A 5 5.05 17.91 -21.15
C LEU A 5 5.80 19.19 -20.79
N PHE A 6 5.10 20.33 -20.70
CA PHE A 6 5.67 21.60 -20.26
C PHE A 6 6.12 21.53 -18.79
N SER A 7 5.34 20.91 -17.89
CA SER A 7 5.77 20.72 -16.49
C SER A 7 6.98 19.79 -16.34
N LEU A 8 7.09 18.77 -17.20
CA LEU A 8 8.24 17.87 -17.23
C LEU A 8 9.49 18.57 -17.76
N LEU A 9 9.34 19.42 -18.78
CA LEU A 9 10.41 20.28 -19.31
C LEU A 9 10.87 21.31 -18.27
N THR A 10 9.95 22.00 -17.59
CA THR A 10 10.32 22.95 -16.51
C THR A 10 11.02 22.26 -15.35
N ASN A 11 10.59 21.04 -14.99
CA ASN A 11 11.24 20.25 -13.94
C ASN A 11 12.65 19.79 -14.37
N GLY A 12 12.83 19.39 -15.63
CA GLY A 12 14.14 19.03 -16.17
C GLY A 12 15.12 20.21 -16.22
N PHE A 13 14.63 21.41 -16.58
CA PHE A 13 15.43 22.64 -16.52
C PHE A 13 15.74 23.04 -15.07
N PHE A 14 14.84 22.81 -14.11
CA PHE A 14 15.08 23.07 -12.70
C PHE A 14 16.12 22.12 -12.08
N LEU A 15 16.08 20.82 -12.43
CA LEU A 15 17.13 19.88 -12.03
C LEU A 15 18.50 20.23 -12.66
N SER A 16 18.52 20.64 -13.93
CA SER A 16 19.73 21.15 -14.58
C SER A 16 20.24 22.45 -13.94
N TYR A 17 19.34 23.32 -13.47
CA TYR A 17 19.65 24.55 -12.74
C TYR A 17 20.32 24.27 -11.38
N ILE A 18 19.80 23.33 -10.60
CA ILE A 18 20.42 22.89 -9.33
C ILE A 18 21.82 22.30 -9.56
N LYS A 19 22.02 21.60 -10.68
CA LYS A 19 23.30 20.95 -11.02
C LYS A 19 24.36 21.91 -11.57
N SER A 20 23.98 23.07 -12.11
CA SER A 20 24.87 23.98 -12.86
C SER A 20 25.15 25.33 -12.21
N LYS A 21 24.35 25.79 -11.24
CA LYS A 21 24.63 27.00 -10.44
C LYS A 21 24.71 26.67 -8.96
N SER A 22 25.73 27.21 -8.29
CA SER A 22 25.70 27.34 -6.85
C SER A 22 24.42 28.09 -6.47
N PHE A 23 23.63 27.53 -5.54
CA PHE A 23 22.39 28.16 -5.07
C PHE A 23 22.62 29.64 -4.80
N GLU A 24 21.62 30.49 -5.04
CA GLU A 24 21.80 31.93 -4.82
C GLU A 24 22.04 32.29 -3.35
N ILE A 25 22.62 33.47 -3.13
CA ILE A 25 22.89 33.98 -1.78
C ILE A 25 21.54 34.31 -1.10
N PRO A 26 21.33 33.94 0.18
CA PRO A 26 20.12 34.31 0.90
C PRO A 26 19.89 35.82 0.91
N LEU A 27 18.62 36.21 0.92
CA LEU A 27 18.25 37.61 1.09
C LEU A 27 18.65 38.10 2.49
N THR A 28 19.01 39.38 2.58
CA THR A 28 19.11 40.07 3.86
C THR A 28 17.72 40.32 4.43
N ALA A 29 17.61 40.58 5.74
CA ALA A 29 16.32 40.80 6.40
C ALA A 29 15.51 41.95 5.76
N LYS A 30 16.20 43.03 5.33
CA LYS A 30 15.56 44.18 4.66
C LYS A 30 15.05 43.83 3.26
N GLU A 31 15.80 43.02 2.51
CA GLU A 31 15.38 42.56 1.19
C GLU A 31 14.23 41.56 1.29
N GLU A 32 14.26 40.64 2.27
CA GLU A 32 13.17 39.70 2.53
C GLU A 32 11.87 40.45 2.84
N GLU A 33 11.90 41.49 3.68
CA GLU A 33 10.74 42.33 3.98
C GLU A 33 10.19 43.03 2.72
N LYS A 34 11.08 43.60 1.89
CA LYS A 34 10.70 44.22 0.62
C LYS A 34 10.01 43.25 -0.33
N TYR A 35 10.58 42.06 -0.53
CA TYR A 35 10.00 41.07 -1.46
C TYR A 35 8.72 40.45 -0.89
N LEU A 36 8.59 40.32 0.43
CA LEU A 36 7.34 39.92 1.06
C LEU A 36 6.23 40.96 0.81
N GLU A 37 6.51 42.25 0.95
CA GLU A 37 5.54 43.31 0.67
C GLU A 37 5.08 43.29 -0.81
N LEU A 38 6.03 43.17 -1.75
CA LEU A 38 5.71 43.03 -3.18
C LEU A 38 4.86 41.79 -3.45
N PHE A 39 5.20 40.66 -2.84
CA PHE A 39 4.44 39.42 -2.95
C PHE A 39 2.99 39.58 -2.44
N PHE A 40 2.80 40.21 -1.28
CA PHE A 40 1.45 40.48 -0.75
C PHE A 40 0.65 41.47 -1.60
N ASN A 41 1.32 42.34 -2.33
CA ASN A 41 0.71 43.21 -3.34
C ASN A 41 0.40 42.50 -4.67
N GLY A 42 0.66 41.19 -4.77
CA GLY A 42 0.32 40.35 -5.93
C GLY A 42 1.45 40.15 -6.93
N ASP A 43 2.68 40.54 -6.61
CA ASP A 43 3.84 40.35 -7.49
C ASP A 43 4.30 38.88 -7.49
N LYS A 44 4.18 38.25 -8.68
CA LYS A 44 4.58 36.86 -8.90
C LYS A 44 6.11 36.69 -9.02
N GLU A 45 6.83 37.72 -9.44
CA GLU A 45 8.29 37.66 -9.52
C GLU A 45 8.90 37.71 -8.11
N ALA A 46 8.34 38.54 -7.23
CA ALA A 46 8.72 38.57 -5.82
C ALA A 46 8.57 37.19 -5.15
N ARG A 47 7.49 36.47 -5.47
CA ARG A 47 7.27 35.08 -5.03
C ARG A 47 8.40 34.15 -5.48
N ASN A 48 8.77 34.20 -6.76
CA ASN A 48 9.81 33.35 -7.32
C ASN A 48 11.17 33.64 -6.67
N ILE A 49 11.49 34.92 -6.47
CA ILE A 49 12.71 35.35 -5.77
C ILE A 49 12.73 34.81 -4.34
N LEU A 50 11.63 34.90 -3.59
CA LEU A 50 11.55 34.35 -2.23
C LEU A 50 11.81 32.83 -2.20
N ILE A 51 11.34 32.08 -3.21
CA ILE A 51 11.57 30.65 -3.32
C ILE A 51 13.04 30.38 -3.66
N GLU A 52 13.57 30.98 -4.73
CA GLU A 52 14.92 30.71 -5.25
C GLU A 52 16.01 31.03 -4.22
N ARG A 53 15.85 32.16 -3.49
CA ARG A 53 16.81 32.61 -2.48
C ARG A 53 16.80 31.76 -1.22
N ASN A 54 15.77 30.93 -1.03
CA ASN A 54 15.64 30.00 0.10
C ASN A 54 15.95 28.53 -0.29
N LEU A 55 16.36 28.22 -1.52
CA LEU A 55 16.68 26.84 -1.92
C LEU A 55 17.83 26.22 -1.13
N ARG A 56 18.80 27.02 -0.65
CA ARG A 56 19.89 26.53 0.23
C ARG A 56 19.35 25.91 1.52
N LEU A 57 18.25 26.45 2.05
CA LEU A 57 17.61 25.93 3.26
C LEU A 57 17.05 24.53 3.01
N VAL A 58 16.45 24.30 1.83
CA VAL A 58 15.93 22.98 1.42
C VAL A 58 17.05 21.96 1.39
N ALA A 59 18.17 22.27 0.72
CA ALA A 59 19.32 21.38 0.65
C ALA A 59 19.89 21.06 2.05
N HIS A 60 19.99 22.06 2.92
CA HIS A 60 20.44 21.87 4.30
C HIS A 60 19.52 20.94 5.10
N ILE A 61 18.21 21.11 4.99
CA ILE A 61 17.22 20.27 5.70
C ILE A 61 17.19 18.86 5.11
N ALA A 62 17.22 18.70 3.79
CA ALA A 62 17.21 17.41 3.12
C ALA A 62 18.38 16.52 3.55
N LYS A 63 19.57 17.11 3.77
CA LYS A 63 20.78 16.41 4.24
C LYS A 63 20.57 15.67 5.57
N LYS A 64 19.69 16.15 6.45
CA LYS A 64 19.36 15.48 7.73
C LYS A 64 18.68 14.11 7.53
N TYR A 65 18.04 13.90 6.38
CA TYR A 65 17.25 12.70 6.07
C TYR A 65 17.93 11.78 5.06
N GLU A 66 19.21 12.04 4.77
CA GLU A 66 19.98 11.29 3.79
C GLU A 66 20.41 9.94 4.36
N ASN A 67 19.73 8.86 3.94
CA ASN A 67 20.13 7.48 4.24
C ASN A 67 20.92 6.83 3.08
N ASN A 68 20.65 7.23 1.83
CA ASN A 68 21.34 6.79 0.62
C ASN A 68 21.58 7.99 -0.30
N LYS A 69 22.76 8.07 -0.94
CA LYS A 69 23.13 9.18 -1.84
C LYS A 69 22.17 9.33 -3.03
N ASP A 70 21.63 8.21 -3.51
CA ASP A 70 20.74 8.20 -4.68
C ASP A 70 19.37 8.85 -4.43
N LEU A 71 18.98 9.04 -3.16
CA LEU A 71 17.71 9.67 -2.78
C LEU A 71 17.85 11.18 -2.50
N GLN A 72 19.06 11.75 -2.57
CA GLN A 72 19.29 13.14 -2.18
C GLN A 72 18.59 14.13 -3.14
N GLU A 73 18.62 13.87 -4.45
CA GLU A 73 17.96 14.70 -5.46
C GLU A 73 16.43 14.69 -5.30
N ASP A 74 15.87 13.52 -4.96
CA ASP A 74 14.44 13.36 -4.68
C ASP A 74 14.02 14.16 -3.45
N LEU A 75 14.78 14.04 -2.35
CA LEU A 75 14.50 14.78 -1.12
C LEU A 75 14.60 16.30 -1.32
N ILE A 76 15.54 16.79 -2.12
CA ILE A 76 15.62 18.21 -2.49
C ILE A 76 14.39 18.63 -3.29
N SER A 77 13.95 17.82 -4.25
CA SER A 77 12.77 18.11 -5.07
C SER A 77 11.50 18.18 -4.22
N ILE A 78 11.30 17.21 -3.32
CA ILE A 78 10.15 17.18 -2.39
C ILE A 78 10.22 18.33 -1.39
N GLY A 79 11.39 18.60 -0.84
CA GLY A 79 11.61 19.74 0.05
C GLY A 79 11.31 21.07 -0.64
N THR A 80 11.61 21.19 -1.94
CA THR A 80 11.27 22.37 -2.75
C THR A 80 9.76 22.54 -2.88
N ILE A 81 8.99 21.46 -3.04
CA ILE A 81 7.51 21.51 -2.99
C ILE A 81 7.04 22.04 -1.62
N GLY A 82 7.68 21.63 -0.53
CA GLY A 82 7.40 22.15 0.82
C GLY A 82 7.72 23.63 0.98
N LEU A 83 8.82 24.11 0.39
CA LEU A 83 9.17 25.53 0.38
C LEU A 83 8.16 26.35 -0.43
N ILE A 84 7.76 25.87 -1.61
CA ILE A 84 6.76 26.53 -2.46
C ILE A 84 5.44 26.69 -1.70
N LYS A 85 4.95 25.60 -1.10
CA LYS A 85 3.75 25.62 -0.26
C LYS A 85 3.88 26.61 0.90
N ALA A 86 5.05 26.66 1.54
CA ALA A 86 5.31 27.57 2.65
C ALA A 86 5.25 29.04 2.25
N VAL A 87 5.85 29.41 1.11
CA VAL A 87 5.79 30.78 0.59
C VAL A 87 4.37 31.15 0.21
N ASP A 88 3.64 30.25 -0.47
CA ASP A 88 2.25 30.46 -0.87
C ASP A 88 1.29 30.63 0.31
N SER A 89 1.52 29.91 1.41
CA SER A 89 0.66 29.97 2.59
C SER A 89 1.14 30.94 3.68
N TYR A 90 2.26 31.64 3.45
CA TYR A 90 2.80 32.59 4.41
C TYR A 90 1.89 33.81 4.54
N LYS A 91 1.63 34.26 5.78
CA LYS A 91 0.76 35.42 6.05
C LYS A 91 1.57 36.58 6.60
N GLN A 92 1.23 37.80 6.18
CA GLN A 92 1.91 39.04 6.56
C GLN A 92 1.97 39.28 8.08
N ASN A 93 0.99 38.76 8.84
CA ASN A 93 0.91 38.90 10.30
C ASN A 93 1.53 37.73 11.10
N HIS A 94 2.34 36.88 10.47
CA HIS A 94 3.06 35.83 11.21
C HIS A 94 4.16 36.44 12.09
N LYS A 95 4.15 36.13 13.40
CA LYS A 95 5.19 36.55 14.36
C LYS A 95 6.55 35.85 14.16
N THR A 96 6.71 35.08 13.09
CA THR A 96 7.84 34.17 12.86
C THR A 96 8.44 34.43 11.49
N LYS A 97 9.77 34.45 11.41
CA LYS A 97 10.51 34.62 10.15
C LYS A 97 10.11 33.57 9.12
N LEU A 98 10.14 33.94 7.83
CA LEU A 98 9.77 33.06 6.72
C LEU A 98 10.59 31.76 6.75
N ALA A 99 11.92 31.85 6.92
CA ALA A 99 12.79 30.68 7.00
C ALA A 99 12.39 29.69 8.10
N THR A 100 11.94 30.17 9.27
CA THR A 100 11.51 29.31 10.38
C THR A 100 10.22 28.57 10.04
N TYR A 101 9.26 29.26 9.43
CA TYR A 101 8.02 28.66 8.97
C TYR A 101 8.27 27.66 7.83
N ALA A 102 9.02 28.07 6.82
CA ALA A 102 9.40 27.24 5.68
C ALA A 102 10.13 25.97 6.11
N SER A 103 11.03 26.06 7.10
CA SER A 103 11.73 24.88 7.63
C SER A 103 10.78 23.77 8.10
N ARG A 104 9.67 24.14 8.77
CA ARG A 104 8.67 23.18 9.24
C ARG A 104 7.88 22.56 8.08
N CYS A 105 7.53 23.35 7.08
CA CYS A 105 6.83 22.87 5.89
C CYS A 105 7.70 21.92 5.05
N ILE A 106 8.97 22.28 4.82
CA ILE A 106 9.97 21.46 4.12
C ILE A 106 10.14 20.12 4.84
N GLU A 107 10.37 20.15 6.16
CA GLU A 107 10.52 18.95 6.98
C GLU A 107 9.26 18.06 6.93
N ASN A 108 8.07 18.65 6.96
CA ASN A 108 6.81 17.91 6.89
C ASN A 108 6.65 17.18 5.55
N GLU A 109 6.88 17.84 4.41
CA GLU A 109 6.76 17.20 3.09
C GLU A 109 7.76 16.05 2.91
N ILE A 110 9.01 16.25 3.33
CA ILE A 110 10.03 15.19 3.32
C ILE A 110 9.57 13.99 4.18
N LEU A 111 9.10 14.24 5.40
CA LEU A 111 8.62 13.18 6.28
C LEU A 111 7.39 12.46 5.73
N MET A 112 6.45 13.17 5.09
CA MET A 112 5.29 12.55 4.43
C MET A 112 5.72 11.63 3.29
N HIS A 113 6.68 12.05 2.47
CA HIS A 113 7.23 11.22 1.41
C HIS A 113 7.90 9.96 1.97
N LEU A 114 8.78 10.10 2.97
CA LEU A 114 9.45 8.97 3.61
C LEU A 114 8.48 7.98 4.25
N ARG A 115 7.38 8.45 4.86
CA ARG A 115 6.33 7.57 5.41
C ARG A 115 5.61 6.75 4.34
N THR A 116 5.43 7.33 3.16
CA THR A 116 4.79 6.67 2.02
C THR A 116 5.73 5.62 1.42
N ASN A 117 7.01 5.98 1.22
CA ASN A 117 8.03 5.09 0.66
C ASN A 117 8.53 4.01 1.63
N LYS A 118 8.32 4.15 2.94
CA LYS A 118 8.65 3.05 3.89
C LYS A 118 7.86 1.78 3.61
N LYS A 119 6.67 1.88 2.99
CA LYS A 119 5.88 0.70 2.59
C LYS A 119 6.47 -0.01 1.37
N THR A 120 7.07 0.74 0.43
CA THR A 120 7.67 0.19 -0.79
C THR A 120 9.12 -0.22 -0.59
N ASN A 121 9.86 0.39 0.35
CA ASN A 121 11.23 -0.04 0.72
C ASN A 121 11.28 -1.37 1.49
N LEU A 122 10.13 -2.01 1.73
CA LEU A 122 10.06 -3.40 2.22
C LEU A 122 9.95 -4.40 1.07
N ASP A 123 9.72 -3.93 -0.16
CA ASP A 123 9.59 -4.78 -1.33
C ASP A 123 11.00 -5.15 -1.81
N VAL A 124 11.30 -6.44 -1.79
CA VAL A 124 12.53 -7.02 -2.35
C VAL A 124 12.26 -7.51 -3.76
N SER A 125 13.24 -7.37 -4.65
CA SER A 125 13.09 -7.83 -6.03
C SER A 125 13.21 -9.35 -6.07
N LEU A 126 12.29 -10.02 -6.78
CA LEU A 126 12.42 -11.46 -7.04
C LEU A 126 13.66 -11.80 -7.87
N ASN A 127 14.19 -10.83 -8.62
CA ASN A 127 15.41 -10.98 -9.42
C ASN A 127 16.67 -10.59 -8.63
N GLU A 128 16.56 -10.33 -7.33
CA GLU A 128 17.73 -10.00 -6.50
C GLU A 128 18.54 -11.28 -6.23
N THR A 129 19.83 -11.24 -6.59
CA THR A 129 20.76 -12.34 -6.38
C THR A 129 21.07 -12.51 -4.90
N ILE A 130 20.75 -13.69 -4.36
CA ILE A 130 20.93 -14.02 -2.94
C ILE A 130 22.17 -14.88 -2.68
N GLY A 131 22.75 -15.46 -3.72
CA GLY A 131 23.93 -16.31 -3.62
C GLY A 131 24.37 -16.86 -4.96
N ILE A 132 25.44 -17.65 -4.94
CA ILE A 132 26.00 -18.33 -6.10
C ILE A 132 25.91 -19.83 -5.83
N ASP A 133 25.37 -20.59 -6.77
CA ASP A 133 25.30 -22.05 -6.69
C ASP A 133 26.69 -22.68 -6.91
N LYS A 134 26.82 -23.98 -6.63
CA LYS A 134 28.07 -24.75 -6.78
C LYS A 134 28.63 -24.71 -8.21
N ASP A 135 27.77 -24.51 -9.20
CA ASP A 135 28.12 -24.43 -10.61
C ASP A 135 28.44 -22.98 -11.08
N GLY A 136 28.46 -22.02 -10.15
CA GLY A 136 28.77 -20.61 -10.44
C GLY A 136 27.61 -19.78 -10.99
N SER A 137 26.41 -20.36 -11.05
CA SER A 137 25.19 -19.64 -11.47
C SER A 137 24.63 -18.81 -10.32
N GLU A 138 24.13 -17.61 -10.62
CA GLU A 138 23.46 -16.74 -9.66
C GLU A 138 22.10 -17.32 -9.26
N ILE A 139 21.85 -17.44 -7.96
CA ILE A 139 20.55 -17.83 -7.43
C ILE A 139 19.78 -16.55 -7.13
N VAL A 140 18.61 -16.38 -7.73
CA VAL A 140 17.73 -15.24 -7.46
C VAL A 140 16.67 -15.61 -6.42
N LEU A 141 16.15 -14.61 -5.71
CA LEU A 141 15.10 -14.81 -4.70
C LEU A 141 13.86 -15.54 -5.25
N GLY A 142 13.51 -15.30 -6.51
CA GLY A 142 12.39 -15.95 -7.20
C GLY A 142 12.55 -17.47 -7.33
N ASP A 143 13.77 -17.98 -7.46
CA ASP A 143 14.02 -19.43 -7.60
C ASP A 143 13.75 -20.20 -6.31
N ILE A 144 13.84 -19.51 -5.16
CA ILE A 144 13.58 -20.09 -3.83
C ILE A 144 12.09 -20.13 -3.50
N ILE A 145 11.31 -19.22 -4.07
CA ILE A 145 9.89 -19.12 -3.76
C ILE A 145 9.17 -20.25 -4.48
N ALA A 146 8.90 -21.33 -3.73
CA ALA A 146 8.10 -22.44 -4.22
C ALA A 146 6.73 -21.96 -4.69
N ASP A 147 6.37 -22.31 -5.91
CA ASP A 147 5.00 -22.17 -6.38
C ASP A 147 4.10 -23.03 -5.49
N GLN A 148 3.00 -22.45 -4.98
CA GLN A 148 1.99 -23.18 -4.22
C GLN A 148 1.14 -24.02 -5.19
N GLN A 149 1.79 -24.83 -6.01
CA GLN A 149 1.10 -25.86 -6.77
C GLN A 149 0.63 -26.90 -5.76
N GLU A 150 -0.67 -27.13 -5.71
CA GLU A 150 -1.19 -28.30 -4.99
C GLU A 150 -0.47 -29.53 -5.55
N GLU A 151 0.23 -30.26 -4.68
CA GLU A 151 0.93 -31.45 -5.13
C GLU A 151 -0.08 -32.44 -5.71
N PHE A 152 0.32 -33.22 -6.72
CA PHE A 152 -0.57 -34.23 -7.31
C PHE A 152 -1.14 -35.19 -6.26
N ILE A 153 -0.37 -35.49 -5.20
CA ILE A 153 -0.82 -36.29 -4.06
C ILE A 153 -1.99 -35.63 -3.32
N ASP A 154 -1.95 -34.31 -3.10
CA ASP A 154 -3.03 -33.57 -2.45
C ASP A 154 -4.31 -33.56 -3.29
N ILE A 155 -4.18 -33.51 -4.61
CA ILE A 155 -5.32 -33.57 -5.54
C ILE A 155 -5.99 -34.95 -5.48
N VAL A 156 -5.19 -36.03 -5.48
CA VAL A 156 -5.68 -37.41 -5.36
C VAL A 156 -6.33 -37.63 -3.99
N ASP A 157 -5.69 -37.21 -2.91
CA ASP A 157 -6.22 -37.33 -1.54
C ASP A 157 -7.53 -36.56 -1.35
N LYS A 158 -7.65 -35.36 -1.95
CA LYS A 158 -8.91 -34.60 -1.97
C LYS A 158 -10.02 -35.34 -2.70
N LYS A 159 -9.70 -35.96 -3.84
CA LYS A 159 -10.65 -36.73 -4.64
C LYS A 159 -11.15 -37.97 -3.87
N ASP A 160 -10.24 -38.73 -3.28
CA ASP A 160 -10.57 -39.90 -2.46
C ASP A 160 -11.42 -39.52 -1.23
N THR A 161 -11.11 -38.38 -0.61
CA THR A 161 -11.90 -37.83 0.50
C THR A 161 -13.33 -37.47 0.04
N LEU A 162 -13.47 -36.89 -1.15
CA LEU A 162 -14.75 -36.50 -1.73
C LEU A 162 -15.61 -37.72 -2.11
N ASP A 163 -15.00 -38.79 -2.61
CA ASP A 163 -15.68 -40.05 -2.93
C ASP A 163 -16.19 -40.76 -1.66
N LYS A 164 -15.39 -40.79 -0.58
CA LYS A 164 -15.84 -41.26 0.74
C LYS A 164 -17.00 -40.43 1.29
N PHE A 165 -16.88 -39.10 1.21
CA PHE A 165 -17.93 -38.19 1.66
C PHE A 165 -19.25 -38.39 0.88
N THR A 166 -19.17 -38.62 -0.43
CA THR A 166 -20.33 -38.93 -1.28
C THR A 166 -21.02 -40.23 -0.85
N THR A 167 -20.25 -41.21 -0.37
CA THR A 167 -20.77 -42.47 0.18
C THR A 167 -21.53 -42.24 1.48
N TYR A 168 -20.97 -41.47 2.43
CA TYR A 168 -21.64 -41.15 3.70
C TYR A 168 -22.92 -40.32 3.48
N PHE A 169 -22.95 -39.47 2.45
CA PHE A 169 -24.13 -38.67 2.10
C PHE A 169 -25.36 -39.50 1.71
N LYS A 170 -25.19 -40.79 1.38
CA LYS A 170 -26.31 -41.71 1.08
C LYS A 170 -27.11 -42.11 2.32
N ILE A 171 -26.53 -42.00 3.51
CA ILE A 171 -27.13 -42.43 4.79
C ILE A 171 -28.06 -41.35 5.38
N LEU A 172 -27.93 -40.12 4.87
CA LEU A 172 -28.74 -38.99 5.30
C LEU A 172 -30.17 -39.07 4.74
N GLU A 173 -31.14 -38.74 5.58
CA GLU A 173 -32.51 -38.55 5.13
C GLU A 173 -32.60 -37.36 4.15
N PRO A 174 -33.58 -37.34 3.22
CA PRO A 174 -33.72 -36.26 2.24
C PRO A 174 -33.70 -34.86 2.86
N ARG A 175 -34.41 -34.67 3.99
CA ARG A 175 -34.47 -33.40 4.73
C ARG A 175 -33.15 -33.00 5.38
N GLU A 176 -32.37 -33.98 5.86
CA GLU A 176 -31.04 -33.76 6.44
C GLU A 176 -30.04 -33.35 5.36
N LYS A 177 -30.07 -34.06 4.23
CA LYS A 177 -29.23 -33.78 3.05
C LYS A 177 -29.50 -32.38 2.50
N GLU A 178 -30.77 -32.02 2.32
CA GLU A 178 -31.17 -30.70 1.85
C GLU A 178 -30.70 -29.59 2.80
N THR A 179 -30.81 -29.82 4.11
CA THR A 179 -30.34 -28.88 5.15
C THR A 179 -28.83 -28.67 5.06
N LEU A 180 -28.03 -29.74 4.94
CA LEU A 180 -26.57 -29.63 4.83
C LEU A 180 -26.13 -28.97 3.51
N ILE A 181 -26.76 -29.32 2.38
CA ILE A 181 -26.45 -28.73 1.08
C ILE A 181 -26.58 -27.20 1.16
N MET A 182 -27.71 -26.69 1.66
CA MET A 182 -27.92 -25.24 1.79
C MET A 182 -27.03 -24.61 2.87
N ARG A 183 -26.75 -25.31 3.97
CA ARG A 183 -25.96 -24.78 5.07
C ARG A 183 -24.50 -24.56 4.69
N TYR A 184 -23.91 -25.51 3.98
CA TYR A 184 -22.49 -25.51 3.62
C TYR A 184 -22.23 -25.11 2.16
N GLY A 185 -23.29 -24.95 1.36
CA GLY A 185 -23.18 -24.53 -0.05
C GLY A 185 -22.63 -25.64 -0.95
N LEU A 186 -23.07 -26.87 -0.72
CA LEU A 186 -22.63 -28.03 -1.51
C LEU A 186 -23.31 -28.03 -2.90
N ASN A 187 -22.75 -28.72 -3.88
CA ASN A 187 -23.30 -28.81 -5.25
C ASN A 187 -23.58 -27.44 -5.90
N ASN A 188 -22.63 -26.50 -5.79
CA ASN A 188 -22.76 -25.13 -6.29
C ASN A 188 -23.98 -24.36 -5.75
N THR A 189 -24.48 -24.74 -4.58
CA THR A 189 -25.53 -23.97 -3.90
C THR A 189 -24.94 -22.86 -3.04
N LYS A 190 -25.67 -21.76 -2.89
CA LYS A 190 -25.28 -20.66 -1.99
C LYS A 190 -25.34 -21.13 -0.53
N LYS A 191 -24.41 -20.66 0.31
CA LYS A 191 -24.43 -20.87 1.76
C LYS A 191 -25.56 -20.06 2.43
N TYR A 192 -26.32 -20.68 3.31
CA TYR A 192 -27.41 -20.06 4.07
C TYR A 192 -27.25 -20.24 5.59
N THR A 193 -27.73 -19.27 6.34
CA THR A 193 -27.88 -19.37 7.79
C THR A 193 -29.04 -20.29 8.18
N GLN A 194 -29.00 -20.88 9.38
CA GLN A 194 -30.14 -21.67 9.90
C GLN A 194 -31.47 -20.89 9.87
N LYS A 195 -31.43 -19.57 10.09
CA LYS A 195 -32.61 -18.69 10.07
C LYS A 195 -33.17 -18.53 8.65
N GLU A 196 -32.30 -18.41 7.65
CA GLU A 196 -32.70 -18.34 6.24
C GLU A 196 -33.23 -19.68 5.74
N ILE A 197 -32.58 -20.78 6.11
CA ILE A 197 -33.05 -22.15 5.81
C ILE A 197 -34.43 -22.38 6.42
N ALA A 198 -34.62 -21.98 7.68
CA ALA A 198 -35.91 -22.10 8.39
C ALA A 198 -37.04 -21.38 7.65
N LYS A 199 -36.78 -20.15 7.19
CA LYS A 199 -37.74 -19.38 6.37
C LYS A 199 -38.03 -20.07 5.04
N LYS A 200 -37.00 -20.56 4.35
CA LYS A 200 -37.13 -21.19 3.03
C LYS A 200 -37.86 -22.53 3.07
N LEU A 201 -37.63 -23.32 4.12
CA LEU A 201 -38.25 -24.64 4.31
C LEU A 201 -39.56 -24.59 5.11
N ASN A 202 -40.02 -23.39 5.49
CA ASN A 202 -41.20 -23.15 6.32
C ASN A 202 -41.24 -24.01 7.61
N ILE A 203 -40.12 -24.01 8.36
CA ILE A 203 -39.95 -24.76 9.61
C ILE A 203 -39.26 -23.89 10.66
N SER A 204 -39.28 -24.30 11.94
CA SER A 204 -38.61 -23.53 12.98
C SER A 204 -37.08 -23.61 12.88
N ARG A 205 -36.37 -22.52 13.23
CA ARG A 205 -34.90 -22.50 13.33
C ARG A 205 -34.37 -23.62 14.24
N SER A 206 -35.06 -23.88 15.35
CA SER A 206 -34.71 -24.96 16.27
C SER A 206 -34.80 -26.34 15.60
N TYR A 207 -35.79 -26.55 14.72
CA TYR A 207 -35.89 -27.78 13.94
C TYR A 207 -34.75 -27.92 12.91
N VAL A 208 -34.38 -26.83 12.21
CA VAL A 208 -33.20 -26.81 11.33
C VAL A 208 -31.92 -27.17 12.09
N SER A 209 -31.71 -26.60 13.28
CA SER A 209 -30.55 -26.91 14.12
C SER A 209 -30.51 -28.38 14.54
N ARG A 210 -31.66 -28.99 14.86
CA ARG A 210 -31.76 -30.41 15.17
C ARG A 210 -31.44 -31.28 13.96
N LEU A 211 -31.92 -30.91 12.77
CA LEU A 211 -31.62 -31.58 11.50
C LEU A 211 -30.11 -31.55 11.19
N GLU A 212 -29.48 -30.38 11.27
CA GLU A 212 -28.04 -30.19 11.06
C GLU A 212 -27.23 -31.05 12.03
N LYS A 213 -27.53 -30.98 13.34
CA LYS A 213 -26.83 -31.78 14.37
C LYS A 213 -26.97 -33.27 14.13
N ARG A 214 -28.18 -33.75 13.82
CA ARG A 214 -28.46 -35.17 13.56
C ARG A 214 -27.70 -35.66 12.32
N ALA A 215 -27.70 -34.87 11.24
CA ALA A 215 -26.98 -35.17 10.02
C ALA A 215 -25.46 -35.27 10.26
N LEU A 216 -24.87 -34.29 10.95
CA LEU A 216 -23.43 -34.29 11.29
C LEU A 216 -23.04 -35.49 12.17
N ILE A 217 -23.89 -35.86 13.13
CA ILE A 217 -23.65 -37.05 13.97
C ILE A 217 -23.69 -38.34 13.13
N LYS A 218 -24.64 -38.46 12.19
CA LYS A 218 -24.70 -39.62 11.27
C LYS A 218 -23.43 -39.70 10.43
N LEU A 219 -23.02 -38.59 9.80
CA LEU A 219 -21.78 -38.55 9.00
C LEU A 219 -20.54 -38.90 9.83
N LEU A 220 -20.43 -38.38 11.04
CA LEU A 220 -19.30 -38.67 11.93
C LEU A 220 -19.25 -40.15 12.31
N LYS A 221 -20.39 -40.76 12.65
CA LYS A 221 -20.44 -42.19 13.00
C LYS A 221 -20.00 -43.07 11.84
N GLU A 222 -20.41 -42.75 10.62
CA GLU A 222 -20.03 -43.52 9.42
C GLU A 222 -18.55 -43.34 9.10
N HIS A 223 -18.02 -42.12 9.22
CA HIS A 223 -16.59 -41.88 9.09
C HIS A 223 -15.76 -42.66 10.13
N MET A 224 -16.24 -42.77 11.37
CA MET A 224 -15.54 -43.53 12.42
C MET A 224 -15.61 -45.05 12.25
N LYS A 225 -16.56 -45.60 11.47
CA LYS A 225 -16.63 -47.04 11.18
C LYS A 225 -15.57 -47.51 10.17
N GLU A 226 -15.06 -46.61 9.33
CA GLU A 226 -14.06 -46.91 8.31
C GLU A 226 -12.61 -46.68 8.76
N LYS A 227 -12.39 -46.14 9.96
CA LYS A 227 -11.03 -46.08 10.53
C LYS A 227 -10.65 -47.46 11.09
N PRO A 228 -9.54 -48.08 10.64
CA PRO A 228 -8.98 -49.26 11.28
C PRO A 228 -8.52 -48.97 12.71
#